data_AF-A0A5M3MJ47-F1
#
_entry.id   AF-A0A5M3MJ47-F1
#
_cell.length_a   1.000
_cell.length_b   1.000
_cell.length_c   1.000
_cell.angle_alpha   90.00
_cell.angle_beta   90.00
_cell.angle_gamma   90.00
#
_symmetry.space_group_name_H-M   'P 1'
#
loop_
_entity.id
_entity.type
_entity.pdbx_description
1 polymer ?
#
loop_
_entity_poly.entity_id
_entity_poly.type
_entity_poly.pdbx_seq_one_letter_code
_entity_poly.pdbx_strand_id
1 'polypeptide(L)'
;MTSQSKSDQTSPISLLPNELLAEIFTLRVGQCIQPHLGDDAWPLDSHQETWPFSSRRPSWRIHSHLSCDAQCREWTQAMLVCRRWHDVILDMATLWACPQLERKSEVESYLTRAGSAPLFVRRALCDSDDWLLDFLGLQGGLSRCREIVLLKKHRSRVDIQPLMQHLPESAPLLEVLALTFKATLPESFLRGLPRLRSLVLGRCGLETWHSLPLQNLTTLIICKISDPALHPSLSDIVALLQQTPRLEMLALRCLQSIPDDEAPKQPNVVVPLRGLSRLSLTGSHLQALNVFQRLSVPSHAILDLNMYSVTSYNDISSRLTPLFQAHYNAGIHSNYPLPSTGGLKCLAAATGFRSLSVACTMLSVNVAASLALSLRLPFCDSESPECDDDHPTEDTSEDPMLSMEILRRGYLSTGLVLGVLRAIPLETITFLNLYDLDLHADQWKDLWPTVPALRILRVEGGVHLTMRSLILSLTPTVPPDATLTSSELEHEGHLLLPNLEELHIHHARDFRPSENEISQYTQLRECLRLRDAAGARLRLLEVEEGTSNFHMNTEQNVEKMRRDRSVDKIVWVWPYKEEPVSV
;
A
#
# COMPACT_ATOMS: atom_id res chain seq x y z
N MET A 1 37.39 30.55 -54.68
CA MET A 1 37.82 30.33 -53.29
C MET A 1 37.28 31.45 -52.43
N THR A 2 36.04 31.31 -51.94
CA THR A 2 35.42 32.24 -50.98
C THR A 2 35.34 31.50 -49.65
N SER A 3 36.30 31.77 -48.76
CA SER A 3 36.28 31.29 -47.39
C SER A 3 35.14 31.97 -46.65
N GLN A 4 33.99 31.31 -46.55
CA GLN A 4 32.97 31.70 -45.59
C GLN A 4 33.59 31.54 -44.19
N SER A 5 33.86 32.67 -43.54
CA SER A 5 34.20 32.71 -42.12
C SER A 5 33.03 32.10 -41.37
N LYS A 6 33.18 30.86 -40.88
CA LYS A 6 32.30 30.31 -39.85
C LYS A 6 32.36 31.28 -38.68
N SER A 7 31.33 32.08 -38.50
CA SER A 7 31.14 32.85 -37.28
C SER A 7 31.15 31.87 -36.13
N ASP A 8 32.08 32.01 -35.20
CA ASP A 8 32.11 31.26 -33.95
C ASP A 8 30.84 31.59 -33.16
N GLN A 9 29.76 30.86 -33.44
CA GLN A 9 28.57 30.86 -32.61
C GLN A 9 28.93 30.09 -31.34
N THR A 10 29.48 30.82 -30.36
CA THR A 10 29.62 30.31 -29.00
C THR A 10 28.24 29.90 -28.51
N SER A 11 28.08 28.61 -28.19
CA SER A 11 26.83 28.08 -27.67
C SER A 11 26.39 28.91 -26.46
N PRO A 12 25.13 29.37 -26.38
CA PRO A 12 24.62 30.17 -25.27
C PRO A 12 24.91 29.57 -23.88
N ILE A 13 25.02 28.23 -23.82
CA ILE A 13 25.29 27.50 -22.57
C ILE A 13 26.68 27.79 -21.98
N SER A 14 27.66 28.17 -22.81
CA SER A 14 29.00 28.50 -22.33
C SER A 14 29.06 29.84 -21.60
N LEU A 15 28.01 30.66 -21.70
CA LEU A 15 27.90 31.98 -21.07
C LEU A 15 27.15 31.96 -19.73
N LEU A 16 26.52 30.84 -19.36
CA LEU A 16 25.84 30.72 -18.06
C LEU A 16 26.84 30.92 -16.92
N PRO A 17 26.55 31.70 -15.86
CA PRO A 17 27.39 31.79 -14.65
C PRO A 17 27.60 30.42 -13.96
N ASN A 18 28.69 30.28 -13.20
CA ASN A 18 29.00 29.03 -12.50
C ASN A 18 27.92 28.68 -11.46
N GLU A 19 27.31 29.70 -10.86
CA GLU A 19 26.26 29.58 -9.86
C GLU A 19 25.01 28.94 -10.46
N LEU A 20 24.60 29.38 -11.66
CA LEU A 20 23.46 28.78 -12.37
C LEU A 20 23.77 27.35 -12.83
N LEU A 21 24.99 27.08 -13.28
CA LEU A 21 25.41 25.71 -13.60
C LEU A 21 25.33 24.81 -12.36
N ALA A 22 25.79 25.31 -11.20
CA ALA A 22 25.73 24.59 -9.94
C ALA A 22 24.28 24.32 -9.48
N GLU A 23 23.37 25.28 -9.65
CA GLU A 23 21.94 25.07 -9.38
C GLU A 23 21.33 24.03 -10.33
N ILE A 24 21.65 24.07 -11.62
CA ILE A 24 21.21 23.08 -12.61
C ILE A 24 21.69 21.68 -12.22
N PHE A 25 22.97 21.52 -11.84
CA PHE A 25 23.51 20.24 -11.38
C PHE A 25 22.85 19.78 -10.08
N THR A 26 22.59 20.70 -9.15
CA THR A 26 21.90 20.40 -7.89
C THR A 26 20.47 19.94 -8.14
N LEU A 27 19.74 20.57 -9.07
CA LEU A 27 18.39 20.15 -9.45
C LEU A 27 18.39 18.76 -10.08
N ARG A 28 19.39 18.45 -10.92
CA ARG A 28 19.54 17.12 -11.52
C ARG A 28 19.87 16.03 -10.50
N VAL A 29 20.70 16.33 -9.51
CA VAL A 29 21.09 15.38 -8.47
C VAL A 29 20.16 15.45 -7.25
N GLY A 30 19.20 16.37 -7.25
CA GLY A 30 18.35 16.71 -6.11
C GLY A 30 17.64 15.51 -5.51
N GLN A 31 17.16 14.59 -6.34
CA GLN A 31 16.54 13.35 -5.89
C GLN A 31 17.51 12.44 -5.11
N CYS A 32 18.80 12.46 -5.43
CA CYS A 32 19.82 11.65 -4.78
C CYS A 32 20.29 12.24 -3.44
N ILE A 33 20.33 13.57 -3.32
CA ILE A 33 20.78 14.30 -2.12
C ILE A 33 19.63 14.80 -1.23
N GLN A 34 18.39 14.48 -1.58
CA GLN A 34 17.26 14.70 -0.68
C GLN A 34 17.18 13.54 0.33
N PRO A 35 16.96 13.84 1.62
CA PRO A 35 16.74 12.81 2.60
C PRO A 35 15.46 12.03 2.24
N HIS A 36 15.51 10.71 2.42
CA HIS A 36 14.34 9.84 2.27
C HIS A 36 13.30 10.13 3.36
N LEU A 37 12.42 11.09 3.09
CA LEU A 37 11.31 11.48 3.97
C LEU A 37 9.93 11.09 3.41
N GLY A 38 9.87 10.71 2.13
CA GLY A 38 8.62 10.37 1.45
C GLY A 38 8.11 8.96 1.76
N ASP A 39 6.83 8.76 1.47
CA ASP A 39 6.14 7.53 1.84
C ASP A 39 6.63 6.28 1.09
N ASP A 40 7.26 6.46 -0.08
CA ASP A 40 7.67 5.36 -0.95
C ASP A 40 9.14 4.94 -0.73
N ALA A 41 9.79 5.47 0.31
CA ALA A 41 11.25 5.47 0.40
C ALA A 41 11.87 4.24 1.11
N TRP A 42 11.10 3.26 1.57
CA TRP A 42 11.57 2.33 2.62
C TRP A 42 11.67 0.86 2.24
N PRO A 43 12.83 0.39 1.74
CA PRO A 43 13.06 -0.96 1.22
C PRO A 43 13.22 -1.98 2.35
N LEU A 44 12.14 -2.27 3.08
CA LEU A 44 12.21 -3.13 4.25
C LEU A 44 12.06 -4.61 3.98
N ASP A 45 11.68 -5.04 2.78
CA ASP A 45 11.48 -6.46 2.46
C ASP A 45 11.71 -6.78 0.96
N SER A 46 12.82 -6.32 0.36
CA SER A 46 13.18 -6.78 -1.01
C SER A 46 13.75 -8.19 -1.05
N HIS A 47 14.20 -8.74 0.08
CA HIS A 47 14.77 -10.09 0.15
C HIS A 47 13.88 -11.05 0.92
N GLN A 48 13.01 -11.68 0.13
CA GLN A 48 12.34 -12.99 0.16
C GLN A 48 12.99 -14.13 0.99
N GLU A 49 13.53 -13.89 2.18
CA GLU A 49 13.99 -14.97 3.06
C GLU A 49 12.80 -15.57 3.83
N THR A 50 12.25 -16.62 3.21
CA THR A 50 11.75 -17.85 3.85
C THR A 50 10.52 -17.82 4.75
N TRP A 51 9.78 -16.72 4.86
CA TRP A 51 8.39 -16.81 5.32
C TRP A 51 7.47 -17.04 4.12
N PRO A 52 6.93 -18.26 3.92
CA PRO A 52 6.01 -18.54 2.81
C PRO A 52 4.69 -17.76 2.89
N PHE A 53 4.50 -16.96 3.95
CA PHE A 53 3.27 -16.25 4.26
C PHE A 53 3.40 -14.71 4.28
N SER A 54 4.59 -14.13 4.05
CA SER A 54 4.81 -12.66 4.10
C SER A 54 5.14 -12.04 2.73
N SER A 55 4.62 -12.62 1.65
CA SER A 55 5.03 -12.29 0.28
C SER A 55 4.53 -10.94 -0.24
N ARG A 56 3.71 -10.19 0.50
CA ARG A 56 3.20 -8.90 0.04
C ARG A 56 3.90 -7.75 0.76
N ARG A 57 4.54 -6.91 -0.06
CA ARG A 57 4.91 -5.53 0.30
C ARG A 57 3.65 -4.83 0.84
N PRO A 58 3.78 -3.82 1.73
CA PRO A 58 2.62 -2.98 2.00
C PRO A 58 2.01 -2.52 0.67
N SER A 59 0.70 -2.34 0.60
CA SER A 59 -0.02 -2.07 -0.66
C SER A 59 0.55 -0.84 -1.39
N TRP A 60 1.10 0.11 -0.65
CA TRP A 60 1.80 1.26 -1.21
C TRP A 60 3.22 0.93 -1.67
N ARG A 61 3.59 1.51 -2.82
CA ARG A 61 4.87 1.26 -3.48
C ARG A 61 6.03 1.70 -2.60
N ILE A 62 7.00 0.81 -2.46
CA ILE A 62 8.31 1.13 -1.92
C ILE A 62 9.29 1.09 -3.10
N HIS A 63 9.79 2.25 -3.51
CA HIS A 63 10.90 2.33 -4.44
C HIS A 63 12.20 1.95 -3.72
N SER A 64 12.86 0.89 -4.21
CA SER A 64 14.10 0.41 -3.62
C SER A 64 15.30 1.25 -4.09
N HIS A 65 15.47 2.46 -3.56
CA HIS A 65 16.63 3.32 -3.84
C HIS A 65 17.91 2.91 -3.09
N LEU A 66 18.08 1.62 -2.81
CA LEU A 66 19.22 1.11 -2.02
C LEU A 66 20.54 1.15 -2.75
N SER A 67 20.51 0.98 -4.06
CA SER A 67 21.53 1.54 -4.90
C SER A 67 21.16 2.99 -5.14
N CYS A 68 22.10 3.90 -4.89
CA CYS A 68 22.10 5.11 -5.68
C CYS A 68 22.18 4.62 -7.14
N ASP A 69 21.04 4.61 -7.83
CA ASP A 69 20.91 3.93 -9.12
C ASP A 69 21.90 4.49 -10.14
N ALA A 70 21.98 3.89 -11.33
CA ALA A 70 22.73 4.46 -12.45
C ALA A 70 22.40 5.97 -12.66
N GLN A 71 21.21 6.41 -12.29
CA GLN A 71 20.77 7.81 -12.27
C GLN A 71 21.62 8.71 -11.35
N CYS A 72 22.06 8.21 -10.18
CA CYS A 72 23.01 8.94 -9.34
C CYS A 72 24.38 9.15 -9.99
N ARG A 73 24.68 8.47 -11.11
CA ARG A 73 25.92 8.65 -11.89
C ARG A 73 25.73 9.59 -13.08
N GLU A 74 24.52 10.03 -13.39
CA GLU A 74 24.29 10.90 -14.55
C GLU A 74 25.08 12.21 -14.46
N TRP A 75 25.32 12.75 -13.26
CA TRP A 75 26.15 13.94 -13.10
C TRP A 75 27.63 13.70 -13.45
N THR A 76 28.12 12.46 -13.34
CA THR A 76 29.50 12.15 -13.80
C THR A 76 29.61 12.24 -15.32
N GLN A 77 28.51 12.03 -16.06
CA GLN A 77 28.47 12.30 -17.50
C GLN A 77 28.52 13.81 -17.77
N ALA A 78 27.91 14.65 -16.92
CA ALA A 78 28.00 16.11 -17.04
C ALA A 78 29.45 16.62 -16.89
N MET A 79 30.28 15.93 -16.10
CA MET A 79 31.72 16.24 -16.00
C MET A 79 32.47 16.01 -17.32
N LEU A 80 31.97 15.16 -18.21
CA LEU A 80 32.61 14.86 -19.50
C LEU A 80 32.24 15.86 -20.61
N VAL A 81 31.30 16.78 -20.36
CA VAL A 81 30.81 17.74 -21.36
C VAL A 81 31.89 18.76 -21.72
N CYS A 82 32.46 19.44 -20.72
CA CYS A 82 33.58 20.36 -20.91
C CYS A 82 34.34 20.58 -19.60
N ARG A 83 35.56 21.12 -19.69
CA ARG A 83 36.43 21.41 -18.54
C ARG A 83 35.76 22.33 -17.51
N ARG A 84 34.99 23.32 -17.96
CA ARG A 84 34.29 24.24 -17.05
C ARG A 84 33.25 23.51 -16.20
N TRP A 85 32.46 22.62 -16.79
CA TRP A 85 31.44 21.85 -16.07
C TRP A 85 32.08 20.88 -15.09
N HIS A 86 33.16 20.21 -15.51
CA HIS A 86 33.99 19.39 -14.65
C HIS A 86 34.46 20.17 -13.41
N ASP A 87 35.04 21.35 -13.58
CA ASP A 87 35.58 22.15 -12.48
C ASP A 87 34.48 22.63 -11.53
N VAL A 88 33.34 23.11 -12.07
CA VAL A 88 32.17 23.50 -11.25
C VAL A 88 31.67 22.32 -10.41
N ILE A 89 31.49 21.14 -11.02
CA ILE A 89 31.02 19.94 -10.32
C ILE A 89 32.03 19.48 -9.26
N LEU A 90 33.33 19.56 -9.56
CA LEU A 90 34.38 19.19 -8.60
C LEU A 90 34.39 20.08 -7.36
N ASP A 91 34.05 21.36 -7.51
CA ASP A 91 34.00 22.34 -6.42
C ASP A 91 32.71 22.27 -5.59
N MET A 92 31.67 21.58 -6.08
CA MET A 92 30.38 21.45 -5.40
C MET A 92 30.39 20.36 -4.31
N ALA A 93 30.75 20.72 -3.09
CA ALA A 93 30.78 19.82 -1.93
C ALA A 93 29.48 18.99 -1.71
N THR A 94 28.31 19.55 -2.03
CA THR A 94 27.01 18.88 -1.90
C THR A 94 26.84 17.68 -2.82
N LEU A 95 27.43 17.69 -4.03
CA LEU A 95 27.40 16.55 -4.95
C LEU A 95 28.24 15.38 -4.43
N TRP A 96 29.28 15.67 -3.65
CA TRP A 96 30.15 14.67 -3.03
C TRP A 96 29.61 14.13 -1.70
N ALA A 97 28.51 14.70 -1.20
CA ALA A 97 27.95 14.35 0.10
C ALA A 97 27.25 12.98 0.15
N CYS A 98 27.00 12.35 -0.99
CA CYS A 98 26.49 10.98 -1.10
C CYS A 98 27.61 10.05 -1.64
N PRO A 99 28.61 9.70 -0.82
CA PRO A 99 29.78 8.94 -1.28
C PRO A 99 29.39 7.55 -1.78
N GLN A 100 30.08 7.07 -2.83
CA GLN A 100 30.01 5.68 -3.23
C GLN A 100 30.84 4.83 -2.26
N LEU A 101 30.17 4.10 -1.38
CA LEU A 101 30.80 3.31 -0.32
C LEU A 101 31.22 1.91 -0.82
N GLU A 102 31.63 1.78 -2.08
CA GLU A 102 32.06 0.50 -2.67
C GLU A 102 33.49 0.12 -2.26
N ARG A 103 34.40 1.11 -2.19
CA ARG A 103 35.81 0.90 -1.85
C ARG A 103 36.30 1.96 -0.87
N LYS A 104 36.98 1.53 0.19
CA LYS A 104 37.53 2.41 1.23
C LYS A 104 38.40 3.54 0.66
N SER A 105 39.30 3.23 -0.28
CA SER A 105 40.23 4.20 -0.87
C SER A 105 39.54 5.34 -1.62
N GLU A 106 38.38 5.06 -2.23
CA GLU A 106 37.61 6.07 -2.95
C GLU A 106 36.88 6.97 -1.97
N VAL A 107 36.37 6.40 -0.87
CA VAL A 107 35.59 7.12 0.14
C VAL A 107 36.37 8.28 0.75
N GLU A 108 37.66 8.11 1.03
CA GLU A 108 38.51 9.20 1.52
C GLU A 108 38.53 10.40 0.57
N SER A 109 38.56 10.15 -0.74
CA SER A 109 38.50 11.21 -1.77
C SER A 109 37.13 11.89 -1.79
N TYR A 110 36.03 11.13 -1.69
CA TYR A 110 34.69 11.69 -1.60
C TYR A 110 34.51 12.53 -0.33
N LEU A 111 34.93 12.01 0.84
CA LEU A 111 34.81 12.70 2.12
C LEU A 111 35.63 13.99 2.17
N THR A 112 36.81 13.99 1.55
CA THR A 112 37.64 15.19 1.40
C THR A 112 36.93 16.25 0.57
N ARG A 113 36.35 15.86 -0.57
CA ARG A 113 35.60 16.78 -1.45
C ARG A 113 34.27 17.26 -0.86
N ALA A 114 33.60 16.39 -0.11
CA ALA A 114 32.37 16.75 0.61
C ALA A 114 32.62 17.80 1.69
N GLY A 115 33.86 17.93 2.21
CA GLY A 115 34.21 18.96 3.19
C GLY A 115 33.32 18.91 4.43
N SER A 116 32.55 19.96 4.68
CA SER A 116 31.58 20.04 5.79
C SER A 116 30.13 19.76 5.35
N ALA A 117 29.89 19.36 4.10
CA ALA A 117 28.54 19.07 3.63
C ALA A 117 27.92 17.88 4.41
N PRO A 118 26.61 17.93 4.73
CA PRO A 118 25.93 16.85 5.43
C PRO A 118 25.89 15.57 4.59
N LEU A 119 26.34 14.45 5.16
CA LEU A 119 26.52 13.19 4.42
C LEU A 119 25.24 12.35 4.33
N PHE A 120 25.10 11.64 3.21
CA PHE A 120 24.03 10.66 2.95
C PHE A 120 24.67 9.28 2.79
N VAL A 121 24.57 8.45 3.81
CA VAL A 121 25.18 7.12 3.86
C VAL A 121 24.11 6.07 3.61
N ARG A 122 24.11 5.47 2.40
CA ARG A 122 23.16 4.42 2.00
C ARG A 122 23.95 3.20 1.57
N ARG A 123 23.87 2.10 2.34
CA ARG A 123 24.68 0.90 2.07
C ARG A 123 24.01 -0.38 2.55
N ALA A 124 23.94 -1.36 1.66
CA ALA A 124 23.77 -2.75 2.05
C ALA A 124 25.13 -3.32 2.50
N LEU A 125 25.32 -3.47 3.81
CA LEU A 125 26.55 -3.95 4.41
C LEU A 125 26.84 -5.41 4.02
N CYS A 126 28.10 -5.66 3.72
CA CYS A 126 28.69 -6.97 3.51
C CYS A 126 29.92 -7.16 4.41
N ASP A 127 30.42 -8.38 4.51
CA ASP A 127 31.42 -8.78 5.52
C ASP A 127 32.78 -8.03 5.40
N SER A 128 33.00 -7.28 4.33
CA SER A 128 34.18 -6.43 4.13
C SER A 128 33.98 -4.96 4.56
N ASP A 129 32.79 -4.59 5.03
CA ASP A 129 32.42 -3.19 5.33
C ASP A 129 32.77 -2.75 6.77
N ASP A 130 33.64 -3.46 7.49
CA ASP A 130 34.08 -3.08 8.86
C ASP A 130 34.63 -1.65 8.93
N TRP A 131 35.35 -1.23 7.88
CA TRP A 131 35.89 0.14 7.78
C TRP A 131 34.81 1.22 7.80
N LEU A 132 33.60 0.93 7.29
CA LEU A 132 32.49 1.87 7.28
C LEU A 132 31.88 2.00 8.67
N LEU A 133 31.82 0.90 9.42
CA LEU A 133 31.40 0.90 10.82
C LEU A 133 32.37 1.71 11.68
N ASP A 134 33.68 1.54 11.46
CA ASP A 134 34.71 2.35 12.12
C ASP A 134 34.59 3.84 11.78
N PHE A 135 34.33 4.15 10.50
CA PHE A 135 34.12 5.53 10.07
C PHE A 135 32.91 6.16 10.77
N LEU A 136 31.78 5.46 10.81
CA LEU A 136 30.55 5.97 11.41
C LEU A 136 30.68 6.10 12.93
N GLY A 137 31.28 5.12 13.62
CA GLY A 137 31.47 5.11 15.07
C GLY A 137 32.74 5.83 15.50
N LEU A 138 33.87 5.10 15.51
CA LEU A 138 35.16 5.54 16.07
C LEU A 138 35.70 6.85 15.49
N GLN A 139 35.50 7.09 14.19
CA GLN A 139 35.99 8.31 13.52
C GLN A 139 34.99 9.47 13.58
N GLY A 140 33.84 9.29 14.23
CA GLY A 140 32.83 10.33 14.42
C GLY A 140 32.08 10.73 13.13
N GLY A 141 32.13 9.91 12.08
CA GLY A 141 31.48 10.17 10.80
C GLY A 141 29.97 10.41 10.95
N LEU A 142 29.33 9.77 11.92
CA LEU A 142 27.90 9.93 12.21
C LEU A 142 27.46 11.38 12.44
N SER A 143 28.31 12.18 13.10
CA SER A 143 27.99 13.57 13.48
C SER A 143 27.76 14.47 12.27
N ARG A 144 28.30 14.08 11.11
CA ARG A 144 28.15 14.76 9.82
C ARG A 144 27.01 14.21 8.98
N CYS A 145 26.45 13.05 9.33
CA CYS A 145 25.43 12.41 8.53
C CYS A 145 24.07 13.09 8.73
N ARG A 146 23.41 13.38 7.61
CA ARG A 146 22.00 13.76 7.56
C ARG A 146 21.09 12.56 7.40
N GLU A 147 21.57 11.55 6.67
CA GLU A 147 20.87 10.30 6.46
C GLU A 147 21.80 9.10 6.61
N ILE A 148 21.31 8.07 7.29
CA ILE A 148 21.97 6.78 7.43
C ILE A 148 20.95 5.69 7.13
N VAL A 149 21.20 4.93 6.07
CA VAL A 149 20.44 3.74 5.69
C VAL A 149 21.42 2.59 5.57
N LEU A 150 21.52 1.79 6.63
CA LEU A 150 22.34 0.59 6.67
C LEU A 150 21.43 -0.62 6.59
N LEU A 151 21.60 -1.39 5.52
CA LEU A 151 20.88 -2.63 5.32
C LEU A 151 21.80 -3.84 5.46
N LYS A 152 21.24 -4.96 5.90
CA LYS A 152 21.99 -6.22 5.92
C LYS A 152 21.85 -6.92 4.59
N LYS A 153 22.94 -7.13 3.86
CA LYS A 153 22.92 -7.95 2.64
C LYS A 153 22.54 -9.40 2.98
N HIS A 154 21.75 -10.03 2.10
CA HIS A 154 21.36 -11.44 2.22
C HIS A 154 22.60 -12.32 2.46
N ARG A 155 22.53 -13.24 3.43
CA ARG A 155 23.63 -14.11 3.92
C ARG A 155 24.86 -13.43 4.57
N SER A 156 24.91 -12.09 4.66
CA SER A 156 26.03 -11.43 5.34
C SER A 156 26.07 -11.77 6.84
N ARG A 157 27.28 -11.88 7.40
CA ARG A 157 27.54 -12.10 8.82
C ARG A 157 28.06 -10.85 9.54
N VAL A 158 28.03 -9.69 8.89
CA VAL A 158 28.43 -8.40 9.49
C VAL A 158 27.82 -8.25 10.88
N ASP A 159 28.69 -8.01 11.84
CA ASP A 159 28.34 -7.65 13.20
C ASP A 159 28.38 -6.13 13.34
N ILE A 160 27.24 -5.53 13.68
CA ILE A 160 27.15 -4.07 13.89
C ILE A 160 27.29 -3.70 15.37
N GLN A 161 27.46 -4.66 16.28
CA GLN A 161 27.68 -4.37 17.70
C GLN A 161 28.83 -3.39 17.96
N PRO A 162 29.98 -3.48 17.24
CA PRO A 162 31.03 -2.47 17.38
C PRO A 162 30.54 -1.05 17.08
N LEU A 163 29.70 -0.87 16.06
CA LEU A 163 29.10 0.45 15.77
C LEU A 163 28.20 0.89 16.94
N MET A 164 27.36 0.00 17.48
CA MET A 164 26.45 0.32 18.59
C MET A 164 27.19 0.76 19.86
N GLN A 165 28.34 0.16 20.15
CA GLN A 165 29.20 0.50 21.29
C GLN A 165 29.89 1.85 21.15
N HIS A 166 30.06 2.34 19.91
CA HIS A 166 30.74 3.59 19.59
C HIS A 166 29.81 4.63 18.94
N LEU A 167 28.49 4.48 19.11
CA LEU A 167 27.55 5.52 18.69
C LEU A 167 27.88 6.80 19.48
N PRO A 168 28.07 7.95 18.81
CA PRO A 168 28.33 9.21 19.50
C PRO A 168 27.09 9.61 20.30
N GLU A 169 27.28 10.37 21.39
CA GLU A 169 26.15 10.87 22.20
C GLU A 169 25.26 11.86 21.44
N SER A 170 25.73 12.44 20.33
CA SER A 170 24.98 13.39 19.51
C SER A 170 25.26 13.25 18.02
N ALA A 171 24.19 13.28 17.22
CA ALA A 171 24.25 13.45 15.77
C ALA A 171 23.23 14.52 15.36
N PRO A 172 23.59 15.81 15.48
CA PRO A 172 22.63 16.93 15.42
C PRO A 172 22.06 17.18 14.02
N LEU A 173 22.69 16.66 12.97
CA LEU A 173 22.25 16.79 11.58
C LEU A 173 21.38 15.62 11.12
N LEU A 174 21.33 14.53 11.88
CA LEU A 174 20.67 13.30 11.45
C LEU A 174 19.15 13.50 11.42
N GLU A 175 18.59 13.42 10.22
CA GLU A 175 17.14 13.50 9.96
C GLU A 175 16.55 12.11 9.71
N VAL A 176 17.36 11.18 9.21
CA VAL A 176 16.91 9.88 8.74
C VAL A 176 17.85 8.78 9.24
N LEU A 177 17.30 7.82 10.00
CA LEU A 177 18.02 6.65 10.50
C LEU A 177 17.26 5.37 10.15
N ALA A 178 17.88 4.51 9.35
CA ALA A 178 17.36 3.21 8.99
C ALA A 178 18.41 2.11 9.19
N LEU A 179 18.09 1.11 10.00
CA LEU A 179 18.98 0.02 10.36
C LEU A 179 18.24 -1.32 10.24
N THR A 180 18.76 -2.29 9.48
CA THR A 180 18.16 -3.64 9.39
C THR A 180 19.05 -4.76 9.95
N PHE A 181 19.44 -4.66 11.22
CA PHE A 181 20.37 -5.60 11.86
C PHE A 181 19.91 -6.01 13.26
N LYS A 182 20.48 -7.12 13.75
CA LYS A 182 20.29 -7.54 15.14
C LYS A 182 21.14 -6.67 16.07
N ALA A 183 20.52 -5.63 16.61
CA ALA A 183 21.14 -4.71 17.55
C ALA A 183 20.09 -4.04 18.45
N THR A 184 20.57 -3.35 19.48
CA THR A 184 19.76 -2.49 20.35
C THR A 184 20.29 -1.08 20.24
N LEU A 185 19.42 -0.12 19.95
CA LEU A 185 19.78 1.29 19.94
C LEU A 185 19.80 1.84 21.38
N PRO A 186 20.94 2.42 21.82
CA PRO A 186 21.03 3.05 23.14
C PRO A 186 20.11 4.26 23.25
N GLU A 187 19.47 4.44 24.41
CA GLU A 187 18.61 5.59 24.64
C GLU A 187 19.39 6.92 24.56
N SER A 188 20.62 6.94 25.08
CA SER A 188 21.51 8.11 25.06
C SER A 188 21.73 8.63 23.64
N PHE A 189 21.91 7.72 22.67
CA PHE A 189 22.07 8.08 21.27
C PHE A 189 20.82 8.75 20.70
N LEU A 190 19.63 8.18 20.95
CA LEU A 190 18.35 8.74 20.47
C LEU A 190 18.05 10.12 21.06
N ARG A 191 18.49 10.38 22.30
CA ARG A 191 18.42 11.73 22.91
C ARG A 191 19.29 12.75 22.18
N GLY A 192 20.35 12.30 21.53
CA GLY A 192 21.26 13.09 20.74
C GLY A 192 20.79 13.44 19.32
N LEU A 193 19.55 13.10 18.95
CA LEU A 193 19.01 13.24 17.58
C LEU A 193 17.86 14.26 17.48
N PRO A 194 18.10 15.57 17.72
CA PRO A 194 17.05 16.57 17.79
C PRO A 194 16.30 16.80 16.46
N ARG A 195 16.92 16.43 15.32
CA ARG A 195 16.37 16.62 13.97
C ARG A 195 15.78 15.34 13.37
N LEU A 196 15.76 14.23 14.10
CA LEU A 196 15.29 12.97 13.55
C LEU A 196 13.80 13.07 13.17
N ARG A 197 13.53 12.76 11.91
CA ARG A 197 12.18 12.75 11.31
C ARG A 197 11.76 11.33 10.94
N SER A 198 12.71 10.51 10.49
CA SER A 198 12.42 9.14 10.07
C SER A 198 13.28 8.13 10.81
N LEU A 199 12.64 7.22 11.54
CA LEU A 199 13.27 6.12 12.26
C LEU A 199 12.74 4.79 11.73
N VAL A 200 13.64 3.98 11.19
CA VAL A 200 13.32 2.71 10.55
C VAL A 200 14.19 1.60 11.12
N LEU A 201 13.59 0.64 11.81
CA LEU A 201 14.30 -0.42 12.52
C LEU A 201 13.83 -1.78 12.04
N GLY A 202 14.68 -2.49 11.30
CA GLY A 202 14.49 -3.89 10.94
C GLY A 202 15.38 -4.78 11.81
N ARG A 203 14.85 -5.82 12.47
CA ARG A 203 15.68 -6.72 13.30
C ARG A 203 16.36 -6.04 14.50
N CYS A 204 16.14 -4.74 14.71
CA CYS A 204 16.75 -3.89 15.71
C CYS A 204 15.70 -3.46 16.76
N GLY A 205 16.09 -3.46 18.04
CA GLY A 205 15.26 -3.04 19.16
C GLY A 205 15.68 -1.69 19.73
N LEU A 206 14.81 -1.14 20.57
CA LEU A 206 15.08 0.05 21.38
C LEU A 206 15.39 -0.42 22.81
N GLU A 207 16.36 0.21 23.46
CA GLU A 207 16.67 -0.07 24.87
C GLU A 207 15.48 0.28 25.79
N THR A 208 14.84 1.43 25.53
CA THR A 208 13.65 1.89 26.24
C THR A 208 12.64 2.48 25.26
N TRP A 209 11.35 2.35 25.59
CA TRP A 209 10.24 2.84 24.76
C TRP A 209 9.52 4.06 25.33
N HIS A 210 9.70 4.35 26.62
CA HIS A 210 8.92 5.36 27.34
C HIS A 210 9.55 6.76 27.40
N SER A 211 10.81 6.93 26.99
CA SER A 211 11.59 8.15 27.25
C SER A 211 12.33 8.67 26.02
N LEU A 212 11.68 8.56 24.86
CA LEU A 212 12.28 8.89 23.57
C LEU A 212 11.95 10.33 23.17
N PRO A 213 12.94 11.25 23.11
CA PRO A 213 12.69 12.66 22.79
C PRO A 213 12.52 12.89 21.28
N LEU A 214 11.66 12.10 20.64
CA LEU A 214 11.46 12.06 19.19
C LEU A 214 10.28 12.95 18.75
N GLN A 215 10.20 14.18 19.26
CA GLN A 215 9.06 15.08 19.02
C GLN A 215 8.86 15.49 17.55
N ASN A 216 9.93 15.41 16.75
CA ASN A 216 9.93 15.76 15.32
C ASN A 216 9.72 14.54 14.40
N LEU A 217 9.47 13.37 14.97
CA LEU A 217 9.33 12.15 14.19
C LEU A 217 8.03 12.17 13.36
N THR A 218 8.20 12.07 12.05
CA THR A 218 7.11 11.97 11.06
C THR A 218 6.96 10.55 10.55
N THR A 219 8.03 9.76 10.52
CA THR A 219 8.01 8.36 10.06
C THR A 219 8.59 7.45 11.13
N LEU A 220 7.80 6.47 11.56
CA LEU A 220 8.24 5.40 12.43
C LEU A 220 7.92 4.05 11.80
N ILE A 221 8.95 3.28 11.49
CA ILE A 221 8.81 1.92 11.00
C ILE A 221 9.62 0.96 11.85
N ILE A 222 8.97 0.01 12.49
CA ILE A 222 9.62 -1.02 13.29
C ILE A 222 9.22 -2.38 12.75
N CYS A 223 10.16 -3.06 12.13
CA CYS A 223 10.03 -4.36 11.52
C CYS A 223 10.77 -5.41 12.34
N LYS A 224 10.07 -6.44 12.82
CA LYS A 224 10.64 -7.65 13.45
C LYS A 224 11.74 -7.36 14.48
N ILE A 225 11.47 -7.44 15.77
CA ILE A 225 12.52 -7.31 16.79
C ILE A 225 13.17 -8.69 17.03
N SER A 226 14.49 -8.76 16.92
CA SER A 226 15.23 -10.04 16.99
C SER A 226 15.28 -10.63 18.40
N ASP A 227 15.29 -9.80 19.42
CA ASP A 227 15.36 -10.20 20.83
C ASP A 227 13.97 -10.08 21.45
N PRO A 228 13.31 -11.19 21.85
CA PRO A 228 12.02 -11.17 22.52
C PRO A 228 11.96 -10.26 23.75
N ALA A 229 13.08 -10.09 24.48
CA ALA A 229 13.13 -9.25 25.67
C ALA A 229 12.97 -7.74 25.37
N LEU A 230 13.18 -7.34 24.11
CA LEU A 230 13.05 -5.96 23.64
C LEU A 230 11.70 -5.70 22.95
N HIS A 231 10.80 -6.67 22.93
CA HIS A 231 9.47 -6.48 22.34
C HIS A 231 8.68 -5.47 23.18
N PRO A 232 8.11 -4.43 22.56
CA PRO A 232 7.36 -3.45 23.31
C PRO A 232 6.07 -4.06 23.85
N SER A 233 5.74 -3.70 25.08
CA SER A 233 4.37 -3.89 25.59
C SER A 233 3.40 -2.96 24.84
N LEU A 234 2.09 -3.21 24.96
CA LEU A 234 1.09 -2.28 24.43
C LEU A 234 1.22 -0.89 25.07
N SER A 235 1.57 -0.83 26.36
CA SER A 235 1.77 0.43 27.07
C SER A 235 2.99 1.19 26.57
N ASP A 236 4.04 0.47 26.16
CA ASP A 236 5.26 1.02 25.56
C ASP A 236 4.95 1.70 24.22
N ILE A 237 4.19 1.01 23.37
CA ILE A 237 3.74 1.55 22.08
C ILE A 237 2.91 2.80 22.29
N VAL A 238 1.92 2.76 23.19
CA VAL A 238 1.06 3.92 23.48
C VAL A 238 1.89 5.10 24.01
N ALA A 239 2.82 4.86 24.94
CA ALA A 239 3.68 5.90 25.49
C ALA A 239 4.59 6.53 24.42
N LEU A 240 5.15 5.72 23.51
CA LEU A 240 5.92 6.21 22.38
C LEU A 240 5.07 7.08 21.45
N LEU A 241 3.88 6.60 21.08
CA LEU A 241 3.00 7.32 20.15
C LEU A 241 2.46 8.65 20.74
N GLN A 242 2.31 8.73 22.07
CA GLN A 242 1.99 9.99 22.74
C GLN A 242 3.11 11.03 22.63
N GLN A 243 4.35 10.60 22.46
CA GLN A 243 5.53 11.47 22.35
C GLN A 243 5.81 11.89 20.90
N THR A 244 5.12 11.31 19.92
CA THR A 244 5.30 11.56 18.49
C THR A 244 4.03 12.13 17.83
N PRO A 245 3.51 13.29 18.27
CA PRO A 245 2.25 13.84 17.76
C PRO A 245 2.29 14.29 16.29
N ARG A 246 3.50 14.40 15.70
CA ARG A 246 3.74 14.76 14.29
C ARG A 246 3.85 13.56 13.36
N LEU A 247 3.52 12.36 13.85
CA LEU A 247 3.65 11.15 13.06
C LEU A 247 2.67 11.17 11.88
N GLU A 248 3.23 11.02 10.69
CA GLU A 248 2.53 10.94 9.40
C GLU A 248 2.47 9.48 8.94
N MET A 249 3.55 8.73 9.13
CA MET A 249 3.63 7.32 8.79
C MET A 249 4.00 6.48 10.02
N LEU A 250 3.16 5.50 10.33
CA LEU A 250 3.41 4.48 11.34
C LEU A 250 3.36 3.08 10.71
N ALA A 251 4.42 2.30 10.82
CA ALA A 251 4.40 0.89 10.45
C ALA A 251 5.02 0.00 11.53
N LEU A 252 4.21 -0.81 12.21
CA LEU A 252 4.64 -1.71 13.29
C LEU A 252 4.47 -3.16 12.85
N ARG A 253 5.56 -3.86 12.53
CA ARG A 253 5.60 -5.29 12.18
C ARG A 253 6.30 -6.16 13.21
N CYS A 254 6.24 -5.74 14.46
CA CYS A 254 6.88 -6.41 15.59
C CYS A 254 5.89 -6.75 16.70
N LEU A 255 4.58 -6.71 16.44
CA LEU A 255 3.57 -6.95 17.45
C LEU A 255 3.44 -8.47 17.70
N GLN A 256 4.20 -9.00 18.66
CA GLN A 256 4.10 -10.40 19.07
C GLN A 256 3.21 -10.57 20.31
N SER A 257 2.83 -11.81 20.61
CA SER A 257 1.86 -12.15 21.65
C SER A 257 2.34 -11.68 23.01
N ILE A 258 1.75 -10.58 23.49
CA ILE A 258 1.67 -10.29 24.91
C ILE A 258 0.78 -11.38 25.51
N PRO A 259 1.13 -11.99 26.65
CA PRO A 259 0.27 -12.95 27.33
C PRO A 259 -1.13 -12.37 27.53
N ASP A 260 -2.18 -13.08 27.11
CA ASP A 260 -3.58 -12.60 27.13
C ASP A 260 -4.08 -12.21 28.54
N ASP A 261 -3.42 -12.68 29.60
CA ASP A 261 -3.73 -12.37 30.99
C ASP A 261 -3.52 -10.90 31.38
N GLU A 262 -2.83 -10.11 30.55
CA GLU A 262 -2.63 -8.68 30.76
C GLU A 262 -3.62 -7.80 29.99
N ALA A 263 -4.80 -8.31 29.60
CA ALA A 263 -5.86 -7.46 29.05
C ALA A 263 -6.16 -6.30 30.04
N PRO A 264 -5.79 -5.04 29.71
CA PRO A 264 -5.78 -3.98 30.70
C PRO A 264 -7.21 -3.63 31.10
N LYS A 265 -7.53 -3.79 32.39
CA LYS A 265 -8.84 -3.48 33.01
C LYS A 265 -9.13 -1.97 33.11
N GLN A 266 -8.26 -1.10 32.61
CA GLN A 266 -8.28 0.36 32.82
C GLN A 266 -8.02 1.17 31.52
N PRO A 267 -8.38 2.47 31.51
CA PRO A 267 -9.21 3.09 30.46
C PRO A 267 -8.51 3.28 29.11
N ASN A 268 -9.37 3.39 28.09
CA ASN A 268 -9.12 3.69 26.68
C ASN A 268 -8.40 5.04 26.50
N VAL A 269 -7.14 5.15 26.90
CA VAL A 269 -6.30 6.25 26.44
C VAL A 269 -6.17 6.08 24.93
N VAL A 270 -6.85 6.96 24.19
CA VAL A 270 -6.79 7.04 22.73
C VAL A 270 -5.77 8.10 22.37
N VAL A 271 -4.73 7.70 21.65
CA VAL A 271 -3.65 8.58 21.19
C VAL A 271 -4.07 9.26 19.89
N PRO A 272 -4.26 10.60 19.87
CA PRO A 272 -4.64 11.31 18.66
C PRO A 272 -3.43 11.50 17.73
N LEU A 273 -3.44 10.82 16.58
CA LEU A 273 -2.40 10.94 15.55
C LEU A 273 -2.94 11.76 14.37
N ARG A 274 -3.10 13.07 14.56
CA ARG A 274 -3.83 13.94 13.62
C ARG A 274 -3.17 14.09 12.25
N GLY A 275 -1.85 13.97 12.20
CA GLY A 275 -1.08 14.04 10.95
C GLY A 275 -0.95 12.71 10.22
N LEU A 276 -1.48 11.63 10.79
CA LEU A 276 -1.25 10.28 10.26
C LEU A 276 -1.91 10.13 8.89
N SER A 277 -1.08 9.97 7.87
CA SER A 277 -1.46 9.67 6.50
C SER A 277 -1.39 8.18 6.20
N ARG A 278 -0.54 7.41 6.90
CA ARG A 278 -0.36 5.97 6.69
C ARG A 278 -0.14 5.20 7.99
N LEU A 279 -0.86 4.09 8.17
CA LEU A 279 -0.81 3.23 9.35
C LEU A 279 -0.73 1.76 8.91
N SER A 280 0.40 1.08 9.09
CA SER A 280 0.52 -0.38 8.94
C SER A 280 0.72 -1.03 10.31
N LEU A 281 -0.15 -1.95 10.72
CA LEU A 281 0.00 -2.73 11.94
C LEU A 281 0.01 -4.21 11.57
N THR A 282 1.15 -4.87 11.77
CA THR A 282 1.35 -6.30 11.54
C THR A 282 1.67 -7.01 12.85
N GLY A 283 0.87 -8.00 13.22
CA GLY A 283 1.04 -8.70 14.50
C GLY A 283 0.43 -10.09 14.61
N SER A 284 0.80 -10.82 15.65
CA SER A 284 0.15 -12.09 15.99
C SER A 284 -1.19 -11.86 16.71
N HIS A 285 -2.14 -12.76 16.50
CA HIS A 285 -3.46 -12.75 17.15
C HIS A 285 -4.18 -11.40 16.93
N LEU A 286 -4.70 -10.80 18.01
CA LEU A 286 -5.44 -9.53 17.98
C LEU A 286 -4.56 -8.32 18.34
N GLN A 287 -3.22 -8.45 18.34
CA GLN A 287 -2.34 -7.37 18.82
C GLN A 287 -2.39 -6.12 17.93
N ALA A 288 -2.47 -6.29 16.61
CA ALA A 288 -2.69 -5.16 15.70
C ALA A 288 -3.98 -4.40 16.05
N LEU A 289 -5.05 -5.12 16.40
CA LEU A 289 -6.31 -4.51 16.84
C LEU A 289 -6.19 -3.87 18.22
N ASN A 290 -5.48 -4.49 19.16
CA ASN A 290 -5.24 -3.91 20.48
C ASN A 290 -4.56 -2.54 20.37
N VAL A 291 -3.55 -2.43 19.50
CA VAL A 291 -2.89 -1.15 19.19
C VAL A 291 -3.87 -0.22 18.49
N PHE A 292 -4.55 -0.68 17.44
CA PHE A 292 -5.47 0.16 16.66
C PHE A 292 -6.59 0.79 17.51
N GLN A 293 -7.16 0.04 18.45
CA GLN A 293 -8.18 0.52 19.42
C GLN A 293 -7.70 1.68 20.30
N ARG A 294 -6.38 1.85 20.43
CA ARG A 294 -5.74 2.90 21.24
C ARG A 294 -5.32 4.10 20.39
N LEU A 295 -5.57 4.09 19.09
CA LEU A 295 -5.23 5.19 18.19
C LEU A 295 -6.49 5.95 17.79
N SER A 296 -6.39 7.25 17.57
CA SER A 296 -7.37 8.00 16.79
C SER A 296 -6.71 8.32 15.46
N VAL A 297 -7.24 7.66 14.42
CA VAL A 297 -6.70 7.66 13.06
C VAL A 297 -7.56 8.59 12.19
N PRO A 298 -6.96 9.55 11.48
CA PRO A 298 -7.69 10.43 10.57
C PRO A 298 -8.42 9.65 9.49
N SER A 299 -9.57 10.17 9.04
CA SER A 299 -10.40 9.50 8.02
C SER A 299 -9.74 9.44 6.64
N HIS A 300 -8.67 10.20 6.40
CA HIS A 300 -7.91 10.18 5.14
C HIS A 300 -6.68 9.26 5.20
N ALA A 301 -6.40 8.67 6.36
CA ALA A 301 -5.21 7.86 6.55
C ALA A 301 -5.37 6.49 5.86
N ILE A 302 -4.33 6.06 5.16
CA ILE A 302 -4.23 4.71 4.61
C ILE A 302 -3.97 3.73 5.75
N LEU A 303 -4.91 2.83 6.03
CA LEU A 303 -4.80 1.83 7.08
C LEU A 303 -4.40 0.48 6.48
N ASP A 304 -3.45 -0.25 7.07
CA ASP A 304 -3.01 -1.59 6.67
C ASP A 304 -2.91 -2.49 7.91
N LEU A 305 -3.87 -3.39 8.10
CA LEU A 305 -3.96 -4.25 9.31
C LEU A 305 -3.64 -5.70 9.01
N ASN A 306 -2.40 -6.14 9.23
CA ASN A 306 -2.01 -7.54 9.07
C ASN A 306 -2.02 -8.29 10.41
N MET A 307 -2.75 -9.40 10.49
CA MET A 307 -2.86 -10.23 11.69
C MET A 307 -2.54 -11.67 11.35
N TYR A 308 -1.60 -12.32 12.03
CA TYR A 308 -1.27 -13.73 11.81
C TYR A 308 -1.55 -14.62 13.03
N SER A 309 -1.73 -15.94 12.80
CA SER A 309 -1.96 -16.93 13.86
C SER A 309 -3.27 -16.75 14.65
N VAL A 310 -4.34 -16.23 14.03
CA VAL A 310 -5.62 -16.04 14.73
C VAL A 310 -6.33 -17.37 14.98
N THR A 311 -6.65 -17.66 16.24
CA THR A 311 -7.25 -18.93 16.69
C THR A 311 -8.77 -18.90 16.68
N SER A 312 -9.40 -17.78 17.07
CA SER A 312 -10.85 -17.59 17.23
C SER A 312 -11.40 -16.46 16.36
N TYR A 313 -12.47 -16.75 15.62
CA TYR A 313 -13.09 -15.82 14.65
C TYR A 313 -14.06 -14.83 15.28
N ASN A 314 -14.86 -15.31 16.24
CA ASN A 314 -15.88 -14.51 16.90
C ASN A 314 -15.27 -13.27 17.58
N ASP A 315 -14.02 -13.41 18.03
CA ASP A 315 -13.29 -12.33 18.70
C ASP A 315 -12.81 -11.25 17.73
N ILE A 316 -12.53 -11.59 16.46
CA ILE A 316 -12.14 -10.59 15.45
C ILE A 316 -13.35 -9.73 15.08
N SER A 317 -14.44 -10.35 14.61
CA SER A 317 -15.60 -9.61 14.09
C SER A 317 -16.27 -8.75 15.17
N SER A 318 -16.42 -9.30 16.38
CA SER A 318 -17.00 -8.58 17.52
C SER A 318 -16.18 -7.37 17.97
N ARG A 319 -14.86 -7.35 17.69
CA ARG A 319 -13.97 -6.24 18.04
C ARG A 319 -13.73 -5.27 16.89
N LEU A 320 -13.65 -5.75 15.65
CA LEU A 320 -13.45 -4.92 14.46
C LEU A 320 -14.65 -4.01 14.20
N THR A 321 -15.86 -4.56 14.32
CA THR A 321 -17.11 -3.81 14.04
C THR A 321 -17.23 -2.53 14.87
N PRO A 322 -17.23 -2.59 16.22
CA PRO A 322 -17.37 -1.38 17.02
C PRO A 322 -16.18 -0.43 16.84
N LEU A 323 -15.00 -0.97 16.50
CA LEU A 323 -13.78 -0.19 16.31
C LEU A 323 -13.89 0.63 15.01
N PHE A 324 -14.20 0.01 13.88
CA PHE A 324 -14.41 0.76 12.63
C PHE A 324 -15.55 1.75 12.75
N GLN A 325 -16.66 1.37 13.38
CA GLN A 325 -17.75 2.31 13.67
C GLN A 325 -17.27 3.50 14.51
N ALA A 326 -16.50 3.27 15.57
CA ALA A 326 -15.99 4.34 16.42
C ALA A 326 -15.06 5.30 15.66
N HIS A 327 -14.14 4.77 14.85
CA HIS A 327 -13.23 5.59 14.03
C HIS A 327 -13.97 6.37 12.95
N TYR A 328 -14.94 5.72 12.30
CA TYR A 328 -15.74 6.32 11.25
C TYR A 328 -16.62 7.46 11.79
N ASN A 329 -17.33 7.21 12.88
CA ASN A 329 -18.20 8.20 13.52
C ASN A 329 -17.42 9.37 14.11
N ALA A 330 -16.18 9.14 14.60
CA ALA A 330 -15.32 10.21 15.07
C ALA A 330 -14.94 11.20 13.95
N GLY A 331 -14.76 10.73 12.71
CA GLY A 331 -14.48 11.58 11.55
C GLY A 331 -15.64 12.53 11.21
N ILE A 332 -16.89 12.05 11.32
CA ILE A 332 -18.10 12.83 11.01
C ILE A 332 -18.27 14.01 11.98
N HIS A 333 -17.99 13.80 13.27
CA HIS A 333 -18.20 14.81 14.31
C HIS A 333 -17.01 15.77 14.48
N SER A 334 -15.83 15.44 13.97
CA SER A 334 -14.65 16.31 14.03
C SER A 334 -14.66 17.43 12.99
N ASN A 335 -15.76 17.63 12.26
CA ASN A 335 -15.92 18.76 11.35
C ASN A 335 -15.75 20.06 12.12
N TYR A 336 -14.57 20.66 11.95
CA TYR A 336 -14.31 22.06 12.26
C TYR A 336 -15.50 22.89 11.76
N PRO A 337 -16.00 23.87 12.53
CA PRO A 337 -17.00 24.78 12.03
C PRO A 337 -16.39 25.47 10.80
N LEU A 338 -16.78 25.01 9.60
CA LEU A 338 -16.43 25.72 8.39
C LEU A 338 -16.97 27.15 8.56
N PRO A 339 -16.16 28.18 8.25
CA PRO A 339 -16.60 29.55 8.36
C PRO A 339 -17.90 29.69 7.58
N SER A 340 -18.91 30.26 8.23
CA SER A 340 -20.28 30.38 7.76
C SER A 340 -20.39 31.31 6.55
N THR A 341 -19.85 30.92 5.41
CA THR A 341 -20.13 31.57 4.12
C THR A 341 -21.39 30.94 3.58
N GLY A 342 -22.52 31.62 3.80
CA GLY A 342 -23.84 31.13 3.46
C GLY A 342 -24.01 30.82 1.97
N GLY A 343 -24.70 29.72 1.67
CA GLY A 343 -25.34 29.53 0.36
C GLY A 343 -25.40 28.10 -0.15
N LEU A 344 -24.44 27.24 0.19
CA LEU A 344 -24.42 25.86 -0.33
C LEU A 344 -24.65 24.88 0.81
N LYS A 345 -25.86 24.28 0.83
CA LYS A 345 -26.07 22.97 1.44
C LYS A 345 -25.23 21.97 0.64
N CYS A 346 -23.91 21.95 0.87
CA CYS A 346 -23.10 20.81 0.51
C CYS A 346 -23.75 19.63 1.23
N LEU A 347 -24.33 18.71 0.45
CA LEU A 347 -24.57 17.34 0.88
C LEU A 347 -23.35 16.96 1.71
N ALA A 348 -23.56 16.64 2.98
CA ALA A 348 -22.54 16.01 3.80
C ALA A 348 -22.16 14.74 3.05
N ALA A 349 -21.15 14.84 2.18
CA ALA A 349 -20.72 13.76 1.31
C ALA A 349 -20.34 12.65 2.26
N ALA A 350 -21.09 11.54 2.18
CA ALA A 350 -20.91 10.40 3.05
C ALA A 350 -19.41 10.06 3.05
N THR A 351 -18.78 10.15 4.22
CA THR A 351 -17.35 9.92 4.41
C THR A 351 -17.03 8.43 4.35
N GLY A 352 -17.63 7.71 3.40
CA GLY A 352 -17.73 6.26 3.31
C GLY A 352 -16.85 5.65 2.22
N PHE A 353 -16.33 4.45 2.49
CA PHE A 353 -15.52 3.69 1.52
C PHE A 353 -16.29 3.55 0.20
N ARG A 354 -15.66 3.93 -0.92
CA ARG A 354 -16.24 3.80 -2.26
C ARG A 354 -15.86 2.49 -2.92
N SER A 355 -14.67 1.98 -2.61
CA SER A 355 -14.12 0.74 -3.14
C SER A 355 -13.72 -0.17 -1.98
N LEU A 356 -13.93 -1.47 -2.11
CA LEU A 356 -13.49 -2.51 -1.19
C LEU A 356 -13.00 -3.72 -2.00
N SER A 357 -11.94 -4.36 -1.55
CA SER A 357 -11.23 -5.45 -2.19
C SER A 357 -10.87 -6.47 -1.13
N VAL A 358 -11.58 -7.59 -1.08
CA VAL A 358 -11.33 -8.68 -0.15
C VAL A 358 -10.66 -9.82 -0.90
N ALA A 359 -9.45 -10.20 -0.52
CA ALA A 359 -8.78 -11.37 -1.06
C ALA A 359 -8.58 -12.44 0.01
N CYS A 360 -9.29 -13.56 -0.07
CA CYS A 360 -9.08 -14.68 0.83
C CYS A 360 -8.15 -15.69 0.16
N THR A 361 -7.19 -16.25 0.88
CA THR A 361 -6.45 -17.46 0.49
C THR A 361 -6.75 -18.54 1.51
N MET A 362 -6.24 -19.76 1.34
CA MET A 362 -6.28 -20.79 2.39
C MET A 362 -5.68 -20.33 3.72
N LEU A 363 -4.84 -19.29 3.69
CA LEU A 363 -4.00 -18.88 4.80
C LEU A 363 -4.08 -17.40 5.11
N SER A 364 -4.82 -16.57 4.38
CA SER A 364 -5.02 -15.13 4.67
C SER A 364 -6.40 -14.59 4.26
N VAL A 365 -6.90 -13.56 4.96
CA VAL A 365 -8.01 -12.71 4.48
C VAL A 365 -7.49 -11.28 4.32
N ASN A 366 -7.19 -10.87 3.10
CA ASN A 366 -6.91 -9.49 2.80
C ASN A 366 -8.21 -8.68 2.65
N VAL A 367 -8.31 -7.47 3.20
CA VAL A 367 -9.42 -6.53 3.02
C VAL A 367 -8.84 -5.13 2.80
N ALA A 368 -8.81 -4.68 1.55
CA ALA A 368 -8.40 -3.34 1.17
C ALA A 368 -9.60 -2.48 0.76
N ALA A 369 -9.77 -1.26 1.26
CA ALA A 369 -10.82 -0.34 0.86
C ALA A 369 -10.23 0.99 0.39
N SER A 370 -10.96 1.81 -0.36
CA SER A 370 -10.52 3.15 -0.75
C SER A 370 -11.64 4.17 -0.58
N LEU A 371 -11.32 5.35 -0.06
CA LEU A 371 -12.19 6.53 -0.12
C LEU A 371 -11.90 7.28 -1.41
N ALA A 372 -12.82 7.28 -2.38
CA ALA A 372 -12.73 8.26 -3.45
C ALA A 372 -13.28 9.60 -2.93
N LEU A 373 -12.36 10.50 -2.54
CA LEU A 373 -12.64 11.92 -2.42
C LEU A 373 -12.81 12.48 -3.83
N SER A 374 -13.99 12.29 -4.43
CA SER A 374 -14.34 12.98 -5.67
C SER A 374 -14.67 14.45 -5.36
N LEU A 375 -13.66 15.21 -4.96
CA LEU A 375 -13.68 16.66 -5.10
C LEU A 375 -13.30 16.95 -6.56
N ARG A 376 -14.24 16.74 -7.48
CA ARG A 376 -14.17 17.46 -8.76
C ARG A 376 -14.34 18.94 -8.41
N LEU A 377 -13.23 19.64 -8.20
CA LEU A 377 -13.22 21.09 -8.14
C LEU A 377 -13.80 21.60 -9.47
N PRO A 378 -14.84 22.45 -9.46
CA PRO A 378 -15.55 22.87 -10.67
C PRO A 378 -14.79 23.93 -11.50
N PHE A 379 -13.45 23.87 -11.55
CA PHE A 379 -12.65 24.87 -12.26
C PHE A 379 -11.50 24.23 -13.02
N CYS A 380 -11.75 23.92 -14.29
CA CYS A 380 -10.88 24.23 -15.43
C CYS A 380 -11.58 23.77 -16.73
N ASP A 381 -12.64 24.47 -17.11
CA ASP A 381 -13.08 24.52 -18.51
C ASP A 381 -12.10 25.45 -19.25
N SER A 382 -10.88 24.97 -19.49
CA SER A 382 -10.04 25.53 -20.55
C SER A 382 -10.11 24.56 -21.72
N GLU A 383 -11.02 24.84 -22.64
CA GLU A 383 -11.08 24.22 -23.96
C GLU A 383 -9.72 24.41 -24.67
N SER A 384 -8.83 23.43 -24.57
CA SER A 384 -7.73 23.27 -25.52
C SER A 384 -8.13 22.17 -26.51
N PRO A 385 -8.41 22.51 -27.78
CA PRO A 385 -8.58 21.51 -28.82
C PRO A 385 -7.18 21.01 -29.26
N GLU A 386 -7.09 19.74 -29.64
CA GLU A 386 -5.94 19.07 -30.28
C GLU A 386 -4.87 18.44 -29.36
N CYS A 387 -5.25 17.35 -28.69
CA CYS A 387 -4.33 16.21 -28.47
C CYS A 387 -5.10 14.91 -28.71
N ASP A 388 -5.06 14.41 -29.94
CA ASP A 388 -5.42 13.03 -30.29
C ASP A 388 -4.32 12.11 -29.77
N ASP A 389 -4.48 11.59 -28.55
CA ASP A 389 -3.73 10.43 -28.05
C ASP A 389 -4.72 9.50 -27.33
N ASP A 390 -5.28 8.55 -28.09
CA ASP A 390 -6.16 7.45 -27.66
C ASP A 390 -5.41 6.37 -26.86
N HIS A 391 -4.70 6.77 -25.81
CA HIS A 391 -4.26 5.85 -24.77
C HIS A 391 -5.17 6.03 -23.55
N PRO A 392 -5.99 5.03 -23.18
CA PRO A 392 -6.64 5.05 -21.88
C PRO A 392 -5.52 5.02 -20.85
N THR A 393 -5.28 6.15 -20.20
CA THR A 393 -4.36 6.24 -19.07
C THR A 393 -4.92 5.36 -17.96
N GLU A 394 -4.42 4.12 -17.85
CA GLU A 394 -4.60 3.21 -16.71
C GLU A 394 -3.98 3.75 -15.40
N ASP A 395 -3.79 5.06 -15.29
CA ASP A 395 -3.08 5.73 -14.21
C ASP A 395 -4.03 6.23 -13.11
N THR A 396 -5.02 5.39 -12.77
CA THR A 396 -5.87 5.55 -11.57
C THR A 396 -5.68 4.39 -10.60
N SER A 397 -4.43 3.94 -10.44
CA SER A 397 -4.01 3.15 -9.28
C SER A 397 -4.01 4.05 -8.04
N GLU A 398 -5.17 4.56 -7.63
CA GLU A 398 -5.34 5.16 -6.32
C GLU A 398 -5.08 4.07 -5.27
N ASP A 399 -4.00 4.23 -4.50
CA ASP A 399 -3.69 3.32 -3.39
C ASP A 399 -4.91 3.17 -2.47
N PRO A 400 -5.26 1.95 -2.03
CA PRO A 400 -6.44 1.76 -1.22
C PRO A 400 -6.21 2.34 0.17
N MET A 401 -7.08 3.26 0.59
CA MET A 401 -7.08 3.91 1.91
C MET A 401 -7.29 2.96 3.12
N LEU A 402 -7.68 1.73 2.91
CA LEU A 402 -7.69 0.64 3.87
C LEU A 402 -7.08 -0.56 3.17
N SER A 403 -6.40 -1.39 3.91
CA SER A 403 -5.76 -2.65 3.61
C SER A 403 -5.79 -3.39 4.94
N MET A 404 -5.98 -4.69 4.89
CA MET A 404 -6.03 -5.56 6.05
C MET A 404 -5.61 -6.91 5.49
N GLU A 405 -4.95 -7.74 6.27
CA GLU A 405 -4.54 -9.07 5.86
C GLU A 405 -4.51 -10.00 7.07
N ILE A 406 -5.51 -10.87 7.19
CA ILE A 406 -5.68 -11.78 8.31
C ILE A 406 -5.12 -13.15 7.94
N LEU A 407 -3.84 -13.40 8.22
CA LEU A 407 -3.17 -14.68 8.06
C LEU A 407 -3.59 -15.72 9.12
N ARG A 408 -3.94 -16.95 8.71
CA ARG A 408 -4.22 -18.11 9.58
C ARG A 408 -3.41 -19.33 9.17
N ARG A 409 -3.02 -20.14 10.14
CA ARG A 409 -2.53 -21.51 9.88
C ARG A 409 -3.73 -22.44 9.73
N GLY A 410 -4.01 -22.87 8.49
CA GLY A 410 -5.13 -23.75 8.14
C GLY A 410 -6.33 -23.01 7.53
N TYR A 411 -7.32 -23.75 7.04
CA TYR A 411 -8.46 -23.20 6.29
C TYR A 411 -9.16 -22.06 7.06
N LEU A 412 -9.32 -20.93 6.36
CA LEU A 412 -10.11 -19.82 6.84
C LEU A 412 -11.61 -20.13 6.67
N SER A 413 -12.38 -20.00 7.75
CA SER A 413 -13.83 -20.08 7.66
C SER A 413 -14.36 -18.88 6.89
N THR A 414 -15.20 -19.14 5.91
CA THR A 414 -16.03 -18.16 5.19
C THR A 414 -16.74 -17.17 6.11
N GLY A 415 -17.13 -17.61 7.32
CA GLY A 415 -17.73 -16.76 8.34
C GLY A 415 -16.86 -15.58 8.80
N LEU A 416 -15.53 -15.66 8.73
CA LEU A 416 -14.65 -14.54 9.09
C LEU A 416 -14.77 -13.42 8.05
N VAL A 417 -14.73 -13.76 6.76
CA VAL A 417 -14.85 -12.79 5.68
C VAL A 417 -16.18 -12.06 5.80
N LEU A 418 -17.27 -12.80 5.97
CA LEU A 418 -18.60 -12.21 6.18
C LEU A 418 -18.66 -11.36 7.44
N GLY A 419 -18.03 -11.80 8.52
CA GLY A 419 -17.96 -11.06 9.78
C GLY A 419 -17.17 -9.75 9.65
N VAL A 420 -16.11 -9.71 8.84
CA VAL A 420 -15.34 -8.50 8.55
C VAL A 420 -16.09 -7.59 7.58
N LEU A 421 -16.72 -8.14 6.56
CA LEU A 421 -17.56 -7.38 5.63
C LEU A 421 -18.70 -6.68 6.40
N ARG A 422 -19.45 -7.43 7.21
CA ARG A 422 -20.52 -6.88 8.07
C ARG A 422 -20.02 -5.85 9.10
N ALA A 423 -18.73 -5.87 9.43
CA ALA A 423 -18.12 -4.92 10.36
C ALA A 423 -17.87 -3.53 9.75
N ILE A 424 -17.80 -3.45 8.42
CA ILE A 424 -17.51 -2.23 7.67
C ILE A 424 -18.86 -1.57 7.31
N PRO A 425 -18.97 -0.22 7.32
CA PRO A 425 -20.14 0.45 6.76
C PRO A 425 -20.15 0.29 5.24
N LEU A 426 -20.75 -0.81 4.78
CA LEU A 426 -20.73 -1.25 3.39
C LEU A 426 -21.75 -0.49 2.49
N GLU A 427 -22.62 0.33 3.09
CA GLU A 427 -23.69 1.08 2.42
C GLU A 427 -23.20 2.03 1.33
N THR A 428 -21.96 2.50 1.40
CA THR A 428 -21.37 3.45 0.44
C THR A 428 -20.52 2.80 -0.63
N ILE A 429 -20.31 1.48 -0.55
CA ILE A 429 -19.39 0.79 -1.45
C ILE A 429 -20.03 0.63 -2.82
N THR A 430 -19.38 1.23 -3.81
CA THR A 430 -19.76 1.16 -5.21
C THR A 430 -18.96 0.15 -6.02
N PHE A 431 -17.77 -0.23 -5.55
CA PHE A 431 -16.91 -1.23 -6.17
C PHE A 431 -16.49 -2.27 -5.13
N LEU A 432 -16.75 -3.55 -5.41
CA LEU A 432 -16.36 -4.67 -4.54
C LEU A 432 -15.55 -5.68 -5.36
N ASN A 433 -14.34 -5.97 -4.92
CA ASN A 433 -13.46 -6.93 -5.56
C ASN A 433 -13.17 -8.11 -4.62
N LEU A 434 -13.38 -9.33 -5.07
CA LEU A 434 -13.42 -10.51 -4.22
C LEU A 434 -12.51 -11.59 -4.80
N TYR A 435 -11.45 -11.97 -4.10
CA TYR A 435 -10.52 -12.99 -4.56
C TYR A 435 -10.63 -14.28 -3.74
N ASP A 436 -10.69 -15.43 -4.42
CA ASP A 436 -10.60 -16.80 -3.89
C ASP A 436 -11.51 -17.04 -2.67
N LEU A 437 -12.76 -16.57 -2.78
CA LEU A 437 -13.83 -16.75 -1.79
C LEU A 437 -14.77 -17.92 -2.15
N ASP A 438 -14.71 -19.00 -1.39
CA ASP A 438 -15.66 -20.12 -1.51
C ASP A 438 -16.87 -19.94 -0.58
N LEU A 439 -17.76 -19.01 -0.91
CA LEU A 439 -19.01 -18.79 -0.16
C LEU A 439 -20.15 -19.62 -0.74
N HIS A 440 -20.99 -20.18 0.15
CA HIS A 440 -22.25 -20.80 -0.25
C HIS A 440 -23.29 -19.76 -0.69
N ALA A 441 -24.33 -20.19 -1.42
CA ALA A 441 -25.32 -19.28 -1.99
C ALA A 441 -26.11 -18.50 -0.92
N ASP A 442 -26.42 -19.11 0.22
CA ASP A 442 -27.04 -18.47 1.38
C ASP A 442 -26.13 -17.40 1.99
N GLN A 443 -24.83 -17.70 2.12
CA GLN A 443 -23.83 -16.77 2.63
C GLN A 443 -23.69 -15.52 1.76
N TRP A 444 -23.72 -15.69 0.43
CA TRP A 444 -23.76 -14.57 -0.51
C TRP A 444 -25.04 -13.75 -0.37
N LYS A 445 -26.21 -14.42 -0.28
CA LYS A 445 -27.50 -13.75 -0.10
C LYS A 445 -27.56 -12.93 1.18
N ASP A 446 -26.90 -13.38 2.24
CA ASP A 446 -26.77 -12.61 3.47
C ASP A 446 -25.84 -11.39 3.33
N LEU A 447 -24.90 -11.43 2.38
CA LEU A 447 -23.94 -10.34 2.15
C LEU A 447 -24.56 -9.20 1.36
N TRP A 448 -25.36 -9.49 0.32
CA TRP A 448 -25.90 -8.48 -0.59
C TRP A 448 -26.70 -7.34 0.06
N PRO A 449 -27.53 -7.57 1.09
CA PRO A 449 -28.23 -6.50 1.80
C PRO A 449 -27.28 -5.49 2.46
N THR A 450 -26.03 -5.88 2.72
CA THR A 450 -25.05 -5.00 3.36
C THR A 450 -24.36 -4.04 2.38
N VAL A 451 -24.38 -4.33 1.07
CA VAL A 451 -23.76 -3.51 0.01
C VAL A 451 -24.80 -2.95 -0.98
N PRO A 452 -25.82 -2.20 -0.52
CA PRO A 452 -26.92 -1.74 -1.37
C PRO A 452 -26.47 -0.81 -2.52
N ALA A 453 -25.37 -0.08 -2.35
CA ALA A 453 -24.85 0.85 -3.36
C ALA A 453 -23.88 0.21 -4.37
N LEU A 454 -23.70 -1.11 -4.33
CA LEU A 454 -22.72 -1.80 -5.18
C LEU A 454 -23.08 -1.67 -6.66
N ARG A 455 -22.16 -1.10 -7.45
CA ARG A 455 -22.28 -0.90 -8.90
C ARG A 455 -21.37 -1.83 -9.69
N ILE A 456 -20.18 -2.11 -9.17
CA ILE A 456 -19.18 -2.94 -9.84
C ILE A 456 -18.78 -4.07 -8.90
N LEU A 457 -19.01 -5.31 -9.33
CA LEU A 457 -18.58 -6.51 -8.61
C LEU A 457 -17.51 -7.21 -9.44
N ARG A 458 -16.31 -7.34 -8.89
CA ARG A 458 -15.23 -8.14 -9.44
C ARG A 458 -15.04 -9.36 -8.55
N VAL A 459 -15.02 -10.54 -9.16
CA VAL A 459 -14.77 -11.81 -8.48
C VAL A 459 -13.65 -12.52 -9.21
N GLU A 460 -12.54 -12.76 -8.53
CA GLU A 460 -11.40 -13.51 -9.06
C GLU A 460 -11.32 -14.86 -8.35
N GLY A 461 -11.48 -15.95 -9.09
CA GLY A 461 -11.47 -17.30 -8.56
C GLY A 461 -10.07 -17.86 -8.35
N GLY A 462 -9.84 -18.52 -7.21
CA GLY A 462 -8.76 -19.49 -7.05
C GLY A 462 -9.25 -20.91 -7.37
N VAL A 463 -8.62 -21.93 -6.78
CA VAL A 463 -8.93 -23.35 -7.07
C VAL A 463 -10.31 -23.78 -6.55
N HIS A 464 -10.94 -22.96 -5.70
CA HIS A 464 -12.12 -23.35 -4.91
C HIS A 464 -13.37 -22.51 -5.16
N LEU A 465 -13.32 -21.52 -6.05
CA LEU A 465 -14.48 -20.62 -6.26
C LEU A 465 -15.62 -21.36 -7.00
N THR A 466 -16.67 -21.73 -6.28
CA THR A 466 -17.87 -22.31 -6.88
C THR A 466 -18.75 -21.23 -7.51
N MET A 467 -18.54 -20.97 -8.81
CA MET A 467 -19.34 -20.00 -9.60
C MET A 467 -20.85 -20.19 -9.46
N ARG A 468 -21.29 -21.45 -9.30
CA ARG A 468 -22.69 -21.79 -9.05
C ARG A 468 -23.27 -21.06 -7.83
N SER A 469 -22.55 -21.00 -6.72
CA SER A 469 -23.03 -20.37 -5.48
C SER A 469 -23.23 -18.87 -5.68
N LEU A 470 -22.28 -18.21 -6.35
CA LEU A 470 -22.38 -16.80 -6.73
C LEU A 470 -23.59 -16.56 -7.64
N ILE A 471 -23.73 -17.33 -8.73
CA ILE A 471 -24.85 -17.19 -9.67
C ILE A 471 -26.19 -17.35 -8.94
N LEU A 472 -26.35 -18.42 -8.17
CA LEU A 472 -27.59 -18.67 -7.41
C LEU A 472 -27.92 -17.58 -6.39
N SER A 473 -26.90 -16.86 -5.89
CA SER A 473 -27.10 -15.73 -5.00
C SER A 473 -27.56 -14.44 -5.71
N LEU A 474 -27.22 -14.31 -7.00
CA LEU A 474 -27.62 -13.18 -7.84
C LEU A 474 -28.97 -13.42 -8.53
N THR A 475 -29.39 -14.69 -8.64
CA THR A 475 -30.67 -15.08 -9.23
C THR A 475 -31.83 -14.61 -8.33
N PRO A 476 -32.77 -13.81 -8.86
CA PRO A 476 -33.98 -13.44 -8.12
C PRO A 476 -34.76 -14.68 -7.67
N THR A 477 -35.21 -14.71 -6.42
CA THR A 477 -36.06 -15.79 -5.92
C THR A 477 -37.49 -15.56 -6.40
N VAL A 478 -37.86 -16.18 -7.51
CA VAL A 478 -39.26 -16.20 -7.97
C VAL A 478 -40.00 -17.29 -7.18
N PRO A 479 -41.08 -16.97 -6.45
CA PRO A 479 -41.89 -17.98 -5.79
C PRO A 479 -42.49 -18.92 -6.86
N PRO A 480 -42.43 -20.24 -6.67
CA PRO A 480 -42.83 -21.21 -7.71
C PRO A 480 -44.30 -21.10 -8.15
N ASP A 481 -45.17 -20.50 -7.33
CA ASP A 481 -46.61 -20.38 -7.59
C ASP A 481 -47.05 -18.98 -8.05
N ALA A 482 -46.12 -18.02 -8.12
CA ALA A 482 -46.47 -16.65 -8.41
C ALA A 482 -46.57 -16.44 -9.94
N THR A 483 -47.80 -16.42 -10.46
CA THR A 483 -48.13 -15.92 -11.80
C THR A 483 -48.02 -14.40 -11.80
N LEU A 484 -46.79 -13.90 -11.58
CA LEU A 484 -46.54 -12.48 -11.38
C LEU A 484 -46.80 -11.71 -12.67
N THR A 485 -47.76 -10.81 -12.60
CA THR A 485 -47.85 -9.72 -13.56
C THR A 485 -46.65 -8.80 -13.36
N SER A 486 -46.10 -8.24 -14.44
CA SER A 486 -44.85 -7.46 -14.41
C SER A 486 -44.87 -6.28 -13.42
N SER A 487 -46.04 -5.79 -13.03
CA SER A 487 -46.18 -4.69 -12.06
C SER A 487 -46.05 -5.11 -10.58
N GLU A 488 -46.26 -6.39 -10.24
CA GLU A 488 -46.17 -6.85 -8.84
C GLU A 488 -44.72 -7.19 -8.42
N LEU A 489 -43.85 -7.46 -9.39
CA LEU A 489 -42.42 -7.71 -9.18
C LEU A 489 -41.63 -6.46 -8.78
N GLU A 490 -42.14 -5.25 -9.04
CA GLU A 490 -41.42 -4.00 -8.77
C GLU A 490 -41.48 -3.56 -7.29
N HIS A 491 -42.35 -4.15 -6.46
CA HIS A 491 -42.63 -3.61 -5.11
C HIS A 491 -42.13 -4.46 -3.93
N GLU A 492 -41.66 -5.67 -4.16
CA GLU A 492 -41.08 -6.51 -3.10
C GLU A 492 -39.60 -6.72 -3.38
N GLY A 493 -38.75 -6.44 -2.38
CA GLY A 493 -37.28 -6.42 -2.46
C GLY A 493 -36.61 -7.77 -2.73
N HIS A 494 -37.05 -8.48 -3.77
CA HIS A 494 -36.56 -9.78 -4.23
C HIS A 494 -35.29 -9.70 -5.06
N LEU A 495 -34.96 -8.50 -5.56
CA LEU A 495 -33.76 -8.28 -6.34
C LEU A 495 -32.57 -7.91 -5.44
N LEU A 496 -31.63 -8.83 -5.36
CA LEU A 496 -30.36 -8.60 -4.67
C LEU A 496 -29.44 -7.78 -5.57
N LEU A 497 -28.83 -6.73 -5.01
CA LEU A 497 -27.97 -5.77 -5.72
C LEU A 497 -28.68 -5.08 -6.91
N PRO A 498 -29.71 -4.25 -6.67
CA PRO A 498 -30.44 -3.57 -7.73
C PRO A 498 -29.58 -2.58 -8.52
N ASN A 499 -28.53 -2.04 -7.89
CA ASN A 499 -27.63 -1.05 -8.50
C ASN A 499 -26.43 -1.66 -9.22
N LEU A 500 -26.30 -2.99 -9.28
CA LEU A 500 -25.16 -3.64 -9.92
C LEU A 500 -25.22 -3.41 -11.43
N GLU A 501 -24.22 -2.72 -11.96
CA GLU A 501 -24.06 -2.36 -13.38
C GLU A 501 -23.00 -3.24 -14.07
N GLU A 502 -21.96 -3.65 -13.34
CA GLU A 502 -20.81 -4.36 -13.91
C GLU A 502 -20.47 -5.60 -13.09
N LEU A 503 -20.30 -6.72 -13.78
CA LEU A 503 -19.86 -7.99 -13.20
C LEU A 503 -18.62 -8.49 -13.93
N HIS A 504 -17.50 -8.57 -13.22
CA HIS A 504 -16.23 -9.09 -13.72
C HIS A 504 -15.92 -10.40 -13.02
N ILE A 505 -15.73 -11.48 -13.78
CA ILE A 505 -15.42 -12.81 -13.27
C ILE A 505 -14.11 -13.25 -13.88
N HIS A 506 -13.03 -13.31 -13.09
CA HIS A 506 -11.71 -13.74 -13.56
C HIS A 506 -11.30 -15.09 -12.99
N HIS A 507 -10.51 -15.84 -13.74
CA HIS A 507 -9.86 -17.10 -13.31
C HIS A 507 -10.83 -18.17 -12.79
N ALA A 508 -12.08 -18.17 -13.24
CA ALA A 508 -13.05 -19.20 -12.89
C ALA A 508 -12.62 -20.56 -13.49
N ARG A 509 -12.07 -21.46 -12.67
CA ARG A 509 -11.66 -22.82 -13.11
C ARG A 509 -12.82 -23.79 -13.29
N ASP A 510 -13.97 -23.49 -12.67
CA ASP A 510 -15.07 -24.44 -12.45
C ASP A 510 -16.29 -24.26 -13.36
N PHE A 511 -16.16 -23.60 -14.51
CA PHE A 511 -17.19 -23.64 -15.56
C PHE A 511 -17.34 -25.02 -16.22
N ARG A 512 -16.68 -26.06 -15.70
CA ARG A 512 -16.81 -27.44 -16.18
C ARG A 512 -18.26 -27.88 -16.00
N PRO A 513 -18.97 -28.24 -17.08
CA PRO A 513 -20.22 -28.97 -16.93
C PRO A 513 -19.89 -30.32 -16.28
N SER A 514 -20.38 -30.56 -15.06
CA SER A 514 -20.51 -31.95 -14.62
C SER A 514 -21.55 -32.61 -15.53
N GLU A 515 -21.34 -33.89 -15.91
CA GLU A 515 -22.13 -34.56 -16.96
C GLU A 515 -23.65 -34.57 -16.70
N ASN A 516 -24.10 -34.21 -15.49
CA ASN A 516 -25.49 -34.22 -15.06
C ASN A 516 -26.03 -32.86 -14.57
N GLU A 517 -25.27 -31.77 -14.61
CA GLU A 517 -25.73 -30.46 -14.13
C GLU A 517 -26.01 -29.49 -15.28
N ILE A 518 -27.10 -28.73 -15.14
CA ILE A 518 -27.37 -27.55 -15.97
C ILE A 518 -26.09 -26.72 -15.99
N SER A 519 -25.53 -26.53 -17.19
CA SER A 519 -24.27 -25.80 -17.34
C SER A 519 -24.37 -24.47 -16.60
N GLN A 520 -23.35 -24.11 -15.82
CA GLN A 520 -23.33 -22.86 -15.05
C GLN A 520 -23.59 -21.64 -15.96
N TYR A 521 -23.21 -21.74 -17.23
CA TYR A 521 -23.58 -20.81 -18.31
C TYR A 521 -25.08 -20.62 -18.49
N THR A 522 -25.86 -21.69 -18.48
CA THR A 522 -27.32 -21.63 -18.60
C THR A 522 -27.92 -20.98 -17.36
N GLN A 523 -27.38 -21.29 -16.17
CA GLN A 523 -27.82 -20.66 -14.92
C GLN A 523 -27.50 -19.16 -14.89
N LEU A 524 -26.28 -18.76 -15.30
CA LEU A 524 -25.87 -17.37 -15.42
C LEU A 524 -26.74 -16.62 -16.43
N ARG A 525 -26.96 -17.20 -17.61
CA ARG A 525 -27.84 -16.64 -18.65
C ARG A 525 -29.25 -16.39 -18.12
N GLU A 526 -29.83 -17.36 -17.42
CA GLU A 526 -31.17 -17.22 -16.84
C GLU A 526 -31.21 -16.17 -15.73
N CYS A 527 -30.20 -16.15 -14.85
CA CYS A 527 -30.03 -15.11 -13.84
C CYS A 527 -30.02 -13.71 -14.49
N LEU A 528 -29.25 -13.51 -15.56
CA LEU A 528 -29.17 -12.23 -16.26
C LEU A 528 -30.49 -11.82 -16.90
N ARG A 529 -31.22 -12.77 -17.51
CA ARG A 529 -32.57 -12.51 -18.05
C ARG A 529 -33.57 -12.10 -16.97
N LEU A 530 -33.56 -12.78 -15.83
CA LEU A 530 -34.44 -12.44 -14.72
C LEU A 530 -34.11 -11.06 -14.13
N ARG A 531 -32.83 -10.68 -14.06
CA ARG A 531 -32.40 -9.34 -13.64
C ARG A 531 -32.85 -8.26 -14.63
N ASP A 532 -32.68 -8.50 -15.93
CA ASP A 532 -33.14 -7.59 -16.98
C ASP A 532 -34.67 -7.40 -16.94
N ALA A 533 -35.42 -8.48 -16.78
CA ALA A 533 -36.87 -8.43 -16.61
C ALA A 533 -37.31 -7.66 -15.35
N ALA A 534 -36.46 -7.62 -14.32
CA ALA A 534 -36.67 -6.84 -13.10
C ALA A 534 -36.14 -5.38 -13.21
N GLY A 535 -35.72 -4.93 -14.39
CA GLY A 535 -35.24 -3.56 -14.62
C GLY A 535 -33.81 -3.29 -14.14
N ALA A 536 -33.04 -4.31 -13.77
CA ALA A 536 -31.66 -4.20 -13.28
C ALA A 536 -30.65 -4.88 -14.20
N ARG A 537 -30.75 -4.50 -15.47
CA ARG A 537 -29.89 -4.94 -16.56
C ARG A 537 -28.43 -4.57 -16.31
N LEU A 538 -27.49 -5.47 -16.58
CA LEU A 538 -26.06 -5.16 -16.48
C LEU A 538 -25.59 -4.37 -17.70
N ARG A 539 -24.75 -3.36 -17.45
CA ARG A 539 -23.99 -2.62 -18.47
C ARG A 539 -22.83 -3.46 -19.01
N LEU A 540 -22.12 -4.16 -18.14
CA LEU A 540 -20.96 -4.97 -18.52
C LEU A 540 -20.96 -6.31 -17.80
N LEU A 541 -20.77 -7.37 -18.60
CA LEU A 541 -20.34 -8.67 -18.11
C LEU A 541 -18.98 -8.97 -18.72
N GLU A 542 -17.96 -9.05 -17.88
CA GLU A 542 -16.63 -9.50 -18.27
C GLU A 542 -16.34 -10.86 -17.65
N VAL A 543 -15.94 -11.81 -18.48
CA VAL A 543 -15.49 -13.12 -18.00
C VAL A 543 -14.14 -13.45 -18.61
N GLU A 544 -13.16 -13.69 -17.75
CA GLU A 544 -11.84 -14.20 -18.11
C GLU A 544 -11.74 -15.65 -17.62
N GLU A 545 -11.71 -16.58 -18.58
CA GLU A 545 -11.68 -18.01 -18.28
C GLU A 545 -10.26 -18.44 -17.89
N GLY A 546 -10.13 -19.32 -16.90
CA GLY A 546 -8.85 -19.96 -16.58
C GLY A 546 -8.35 -20.86 -17.71
N THR A 547 -7.12 -21.35 -17.61
CA THR A 547 -6.36 -22.09 -18.64
C THR A 547 -6.91 -23.48 -19.03
N SER A 548 -8.23 -23.68 -19.16
CA SER A 548 -8.82 -24.99 -19.49
C SER A 548 -9.10 -25.17 -20.98
N ASN A 549 -8.72 -26.35 -21.51
CA ASN A 549 -8.73 -26.76 -22.92
C ASN A 549 -10.13 -26.99 -23.56
N PHE A 550 -11.20 -26.28 -23.16
CA PHE A 550 -12.56 -26.51 -23.67
C PHE A 550 -13.16 -25.28 -24.36
N HIS A 551 -12.81 -25.05 -25.63
CA HIS A 551 -13.20 -23.83 -26.36
C HIS A 551 -14.59 -23.86 -27.01
N MET A 552 -15.06 -25.00 -27.54
CA MET A 552 -16.22 -24.98 -28.47
C MET A 552 -17.59 -24.74 -27.81
N ASN A 553 -17.84 -25.28 -26.60
CA ASN A 553 -19.16 -25.12 -25.97
C ASN A 553 -19.35 -23.75 -25.33
N THR A 554 -18.27 -23.10 -24.91
CA THR A 554 -18.31 -21.79 -24.26
C THR A 554 -18.70 -20.69 -25.25
N GLU A 555 -18.10 -20.65 -26.44
CA GLU A 555 -18.41 -19.62 -27.44
C GLU A 555 -19.90 -19.61 -27.84
N GLN A 556 -20.50 -20.79 -28.03
CA GLN A 556 -21.92 -20.90 -28.32
C GLN A 556 -22.80 -20.37 -27.19
N ASN A 557 -22.42 -20.59 -25.93
CA ASN A 557 -23.16 -20.08 -24.78
C ASN A 557 -23.02 -18.56 -24.63
N VAL A 558 -21.82 -18.02 -24.86
CA VAL A 558 -21.57 -16.57 -24.86
C VAL A 558 -22.40 -15.89 -25.94
N GLU A 559 -22.44 -16.46 -27.14
CA GLU A 559 -23.23 -15.94 -28.24
C GLU A 559 -24.74 -16.01 -27.95
N LYS A 560 -25.22 -17.07 -27.30
CA LYS A 560 -26.60 -17.12 -26.79
C LYS A 560 -26.90 -16.03 -25.77
N MET A 561 -25.98 -15.73 -24.85
CA MET A 561 -26.13 -14.63 -23.89
C MET A 561 -26.18 -13.26 -24.59
N ARG A 562 -25.34 -13.03 -25.62
CA ARG A 562 -25.38 -11.79 -26.42
C ARG A 562 -26.72 -11.59 -27.12
N ARG A 563 -27.30 -12.67 -27.66
CA ARG A 563 -28.59 -12.61 -28.38
C ARG A 563 -29.77 -12.29 -27.46
N ASP A 564 -29.72 -12.68 -26.19
CA ASP A 564 -30.78 -12.36 -25.23
C ASP A 564 -30.89 -10.87 -24.93
N ARG A 565 -29.81 -10.09 -25.19
CA ARG A 565 -29.73 -8.66 -24.87
C ARG A 565 -29.95 -8.33 -23.39
N SER A 566 -29.81 -9.30 -22.49
CA SER A 566 -29.93 -9.10 -21.04
C SER A 566 -28.72 -8.36 -20.41
N VAL A 567 -27.68 -8.10 -21.21
CA VAL A 567 -26.50 -7.30 -20.85
C VAL A 567 -26.16 -6.38 -22.04
N ASP A 568 -25.70 -5.15 -21.80
CA ASP A 568 -25.30 -4.24 -22.89
C ASP A 568 -24.02 -4.70 -23.61
N LYS A 569 -22.99 -5.04 -22.83
CA LYS A 569 -21.69 -5.48 -23.35
C LYS A 569 -21.24 -6.76 -22.66
N ILE A 570 -20.87 -7.76 -23.46
CA ILE A 570 -20.27 -9.02 -22.97
C ILE A 570 -18.84 -9.12 -23.51
N VAL A 571 -17.87 -8.98 -22.62
CA VAL A 571 -16.44 -9.17 -22.89
C VAL A 571 -16.06 -10.57 -22.41
N TRP A 572 -15.46 -11.36 -23.30
CA TRP A 572 -14.97 -12.69 -22.96
C TRP A 572 -13.49 -12.76 -23.32
N VAL A 573 -12.64 -12.82 -22.30
CA VAL A 573 -11.18 -12.80 -22.46
C VAL A 573 -10.67 -14.24 -22.40
N TRP A 574 -9.94 -14.62 -23.45
CA TRP A 574 -9.29 -15.92 -23.56
C TRP A 574 -7.79 -15.75 -23.28
N PRO A 575 -7.23 -16.37 -22.23
CA PRO A 575 -5.84 -16.16 -21.87
C PRO A 575 -4.83 -16.75 -22.88
N TYR A 576 -5.28 -17.62 -23.79
CA TYR A 576 -4.43 -18.28 -24.79
C TYR A 576 -5.08 -18.28 -26.17
N LYS A 577 -4.95 -17.17 -26.89
CA LYS A 577 -4.68 -17.27 -28.33
C LYS A 577 -3.17 -17.22 -28.46
N GLU A 578 -2.48 -18.35 -28.27
CA GLU A 578 -1.16 -18.47 -28.88
C GLU A 578 -1.39 -18.25 -30.38
N GLU A 579 -0.94 -17.11 -30.89
CA GLU A 579 -0.76 -16.98 -32.33
C GLU A 579 0.07 -18.20 -32.74
N PRO A 580 -0.39 -18.99 -33.73
CA PRO A 580 0.37 -20.14 -34.17
C PRO A 580 1.75 -19.61 -34.55
N VAL A 581 2.77 -19.98 -33.76
CA VAL A 581 4.16 -19.68 -34.08
C VAL A 581 4.38 -20.36 -35.43
N SER A 582 4.41 -19.57 -36.50
CA SER A 582 4.65 -20.06 -37.85
C SER A 582 6.04 -20.68 -37.86
N VAL A 583 6.10 -22.01 -37.88
CA VAL A 583 7.33 -22.81 -38.02
C VAL A 583 7.84 -22.74 -39.44
#